data_AF-M4BES7-F1
#
_entry.id   AF-M4BES7-F1
#
_cell.length_a   1.000
_cell.length_b   1.000
_cell.length_c   1.000
_cell.angle_alpha   90.00
_cell.angle_beta   90.00
_cell.angle_gamma   90.00
#
_symmetry.space_group_name_H-M   'P 1'
#
loop_
_entity.id
_entity.type
_entity.pdbx_description
1 polymer ?
#
loop_
_entity_poly.entity_id
_entity_poly.type
_entity_poly.pdbx_seq_one_letter_code
_entity_poly.pdbx_strand_id
1 'polypeptide(L)'
;MPKVLLCGAVQGQWELLFERVRKLNAAAKDKPFEALVCVSRCFPLPHGYVTGGGRNVPLPTYFLPAHESARSWQDDAVQTKLFDTLSAVKGPSEPLELVRGFIVLLERELLLAGERNAVVIFEDIGTDGFVDVLMQQLFVDGECQSIVDFLVTAEYPTSFQMLLPEQQLAHGLQAMRGSLVIREIVRQVHPKYHITSRGGDGTRGDVFYQRQPYVSEVVGTGRKRITRLIGLSGVNTIKDKTRKYLHALHVVPFAQQSTEESQHVDIPAGTTQNPYLHALVDKATSRNRESDAKRRKIDLATTGGLSAQQIEQLSAKSGNGTQFFYDQRLAAKGQRKGGLLLDKDKPQQQRSNRSAVPNRTECWFCLSTPTLERHLIVSIGQEAYLAMPKGAICEDHVLIVPIAHEGSTVALSENTWCEMERFKESLRRYFASQDKELLVIDRNVATLGATHCHLQAVGVPKAKAAAARSIFKAEGEKYRVKFQELMIPDAEKKAGRGASTGPLELLREHANDKSFLYAEVPNGQGGTTHLLHRVEDKHYMQFGRHAASHVLEMPRRANWKFCVVPKSEEEKLTHKFKSQWKPYDFTLENNEDSE
;
A
#
# COMPACT_ATOMS: atom_id res chain seq x y z
N MET A 1 -23.71 -9.33 -16.44
CA MET A 1 -22.45 -8.60 -16.25
C MET A 1 -22.04 -7.99 -17.58
N PRO A 2 -22.23 -6.68 -17.75
CA PRO A 2 -21.87 -6.02 -18.98
C PRO A 2 -20.38 -6.12 -19.30
N LYS A 3 -20.08 -6.28 -20.59
CA LYS A 3 -18.72 -6.26 -21.12
C LYS A 3 -18.48 -4.97 -21.87
N VAL A 4 -17.51 -4.19 -21.44
CA VAL A 4 -17.22 -2.87 -22.03
C VAL A 4 -15.78 -2.85 -22.54
N LEU A 5 -15.58 -2.26 -23.72
CA LEU A 5 -14.27 -1.93 -24.25
C LEU A 5 -13.94 -0.48 -23.90
N LEU A 6 -12.76 -0.24 -23.37
CA LEU A 6 -12.24 1.07 -23.02
C LEU A 6 -11.07 1.38 -23.95
N CYS A 7 -11.10 2.52 -24.61
CA CYS A 7 -10.09 3.02 -25.52
C CYS A 7 -9.51 4.35 -25.04
N GLY A 8 -8.19 4.49 -25.15
CA GLY A 8 -7.53 5.78 -25.00
C GLY A 8 -7.73 6.66 -26.23
N ALA A 9 -6.81 7.60 -26.43
CA ALA A 9 -6.93 8.65 -27.43
C ALA A 9 -6.98 8.11 -28.87
N VAL A 10 -8.01 8.49 -29.64
CA VAL A 10 -8.25 7.87 -30.96
C VAL A 10 -7.38 8.47 -32.07
N GLN A 11 -7.15 9.78 -32.06
CA GLN A 11 -6.33 10.54 -33.03
C GLN A 11 -6.74 10.29 -34.49
N GLY A 12 -8.05 10.22 -34.77
CA GLY A 12 -8.55 9.90 -36.10
C GLY A 12 -8.30 8.46 -36.58
N GLN A 13 -7.66 7.59 -35.79
CA GLN A 13 -7.36 6.19 -36.14
C GLN A 13 -8.58 5.26 -35.95
N TRP A 14 -9.77 5.73 -36.29
CA TRP A 14 -11.04 5.04 -36.06
C TRP A 14 -11.14 3.70 -36.80
N GLU A 15 -10.64 3.62 -38.03
CA GLU A 15 -10.68 2.37 -38.81
C GLU A 15 -9.84 1.28 -38.15
N LEU A 16 -8.62 1.62 -37.70
CA LEU A 16 -7.74 0.70 -36.97
C LEU A 16 -8.38 0.23 -35.67
N LEU A 17 -9.02 1.14 -34.93
CA LEU A 17 -9.76 0.82 -33.71
C LEU A 17 -10.93 -0.11 -34.01
N PHE A 18 -11.79 0.24 -34.96
CA PHE A 18 -12.99 -0.51 -35.28
C PHE A 18 -12.70 -1.88 -35.88
N GLU A 19 -11.65 -2.04 -36.69
CA GLU A 19 -11.21 -3.36 -37.15
C GLU A 19 -10.86 -4.27 -35.97
N ARG A 20 -10.12 -3.74 -34.99
CA ARG A 20 -9.77 -4.50 -33.77
C ARG A 20 -10.99 -4.80 -32.91
N VAL A 21 -11.92 -3.86 -32.77
CA VAL A 21 -13.18 -4.05 -32.03
C VAL A 21 -14.02 -5.15 -32.67
N ARG A 22 -14.18 -5.16 -34.01
CA ARG A 22 -14.90 -6.22 -34.72
C ARG A 22 -14.28 -7.60 -34.46
N LYS A 23 -12.95 -7.70 -34.54
CA LYS A 23 -12.22 -8.95 -34.25
C LYS A 23 -12.44 -9.43 -32.81
N LEU A 24 -12.37 -8.52 -31.83
CA LEU A 24 -12.62 -8.85 -30.43
C LEU A 24 -14.06 -9.25 -30.16
N ASN A 25 -15.02 -8.56 -30.76
CA ASN A 25 -16.44 -8.86 -30.59
C ASN A 25 -16.79 -10.22 -31.24
N ALA A 26 -16.28 -10.50 -32.43
CA ALA A 26 -16.43 -11.80 -33.09
C ALA A 26 -15.81 -12.95 -32.27
N ALA A 27 -14.66 -12.71 -31.64
CA ALA A 27 -14.01 -13.69 -30.77
C ALA A 27 -14.78 -13.93 -29.45
N ALA A 28 -15.64 -13.00 -29.03
CA ALA A 28 -16.40 -13.09 -27.78
C ALA A 28 -17.64 -14.01 -27.85
N LYS A 29 -17.96 -14.56 -29.03
CA LYS A 29 -19.05 -15.51 -29.30
C LYS A 29 -20.35 -15.15 -28.57
N ASP A 30 -20.71 -15.92 -27.53
CA ASP A 30 -22.02 -15.92 -26.84
C ASP A 30 -22.19 -14.76 -25.84
N LYS A 31 -21.18 -13.91 -25.68
CA LYS A 31 -21.23 -12.74 -24.78
C LYS A 31 -20.53 -11.56 -25.46
N PRO A 32 -21.17 -10.90 -26.44
CA PRO A 32 -20.61 -9.75 -27.13
C PRO A 32 -20.35 -8.59 -26.16
N PHE A 33 -19.51 -7.65 -26.58
CA PHE A 33 -19.34 -6.39 -25.88
C PHE A 33 -20.58 -5.52 -26.09
N GLU A 34 -20.96 -4.76 -25.07
CA GLU A 34 -22.16 -3.91 -25.08
C GLU A 34 -21.84 -2.48 -25.51
N ALA A 35 -20.63 -2.00 -25.21
CA ALA A 35 -20.21 -0.64 -25.50
C ALA A 35 -18.70 -0.52 -25.71
N LEU A 36 -18.33 0.50 -26.49
CA LEU A 36 -16.97 1.02 -26.60
C LEU A 36 -16.95 2.43 -25.99
N VAL A 37 -16.03 2.72 -25.08
CA VAL A 37 -15.83 4.05 -24.48
C VAL A 37 -14.45 4.58 -24.89
N CYS A 38 -14.40 5.69 -25.61
CA CYS A 38 -13.15 6.32 -26.08
C CYS A 38 -12.87 7.62 -25.34
N VAL A 39 -11.61 7.88 -25.00
CA VAL A 39 -11.22 9.01 -24.13
C VAL A 39 -10.12 9.84 -24.78
N SER A 40 -10.39 11.13 -24.97
CA SER A 40 -9.50 12.15 -25.55
C SER A 40 -9.23 12.00 -27.05
N ARG A 41 -8.92 13.11 -27.73
CA ARG A 41 -8.53 13.20 -29.15
C ARG A 41 -9.38 12.33 -30.07
N CYS A 42 -10.69 12.43 -29.94
CA CYS A 42 -11.67 11.65 -30.69
C CYS A 42 -11.87 12.20 -32.11
N PHE A 43 -11.54 13.48 -32.35
CA PHE A 43 -11.65 14.06 -33.69
C PHE A 43 -10.39 13.82 -34.55
N PRO A 44 -10.53 13.78 -35.89
CA PRO A 44 -11.79 13.82 -36.64
C PRO A 44 -12.59 12.52 -36.52
N LEU A 45 -13.92 12.61 -36.60
CA LEU A 45 -14.77 11.44 -36.78
C LEU A 45 -14.64 10.90 -38.22
N PRO A 46 -14.72 9.59 -38.44
CA PRO A 46 -14.44 9.01 -39.76
C PRO A 46 -15.57 9.36 -40.76
N HIS A 47 -15.20 10.00 -41.88
CA HIS A 47 -16.15 10.52 -42.89
C HIS A 47 -17.22 9.51 -43.32
N GLY A 48 -16.83 8.25 -43.56
CA GLY A 48 -17.76 7.20 -44.00
C GLY A 48 -18.91 6.89 -43.03
N TYR A 49 -18.80 7.33 -41.77
CA TYR A 49 -19.83 7.21 -40.74
C TYR A 49 -20.63 8.51 -40.59
N VAL A 50 -19.97 9.66 -40.76
CA VAL A 50 -20.56 10.99 -40.63
C VAL A 50 -21.46 11.36 -41.80
N THR A 51 -21.05 11.04 -43.03
CA THR A 51 -21.75 11.50 -44.26
C THR A 51 -22.76 10.49 -44.81
N GLY A 52 -23.17 9.50 -44.02
CA GLY A 52 -24.18 8.50 -44.44
C GLY A 52 -23.66 7.41 -45.38
N GLY A 53 -22.35 7.16 -45.45
CA GLY A 53 -21.69 6.22 -46.37
C GLY A 53 -21.92 4.72 -46.12
N GLY A 54 -23.03 4.32 -45.48
CA GLY A 54 -23.42 2.92 -45.30
C GLY A 54 -22.58 2.09 -44.31
N ARG A 55 -21.60 2.69 -43.62
CA ARG A 55 -20.81 1.98 -42.60
C ARG A 55 -21.51 2.03 -41.24
N ASN A 56 -21.65 0.86 -40.60
CA ASN A 56 -22.19 0.74 -39.24
C ASN A 56 -21.07 0.68 -38.21
N VAL A 57 -21.23 1.40 -37.10
CA VAL A 57 -20.32 1.27 -35.95
C VAL A 57 -20.38 -0.16 -35.41
N PRO A 58 -19.24 -0.76 -35.02
CA PRO A 58 -19.22 -2.15 -34.59
C PRO A 58 -19.88 -2.39 -33.22
N LEU A 59 -19.95 -1.35 -32.40
CA LEU A 59 -20.57 -1.29 -31.08
C LEU A 59 -21.09 0.14 -30.85
N PRO A 60 -22.11 0.34 -29.99
CA PRO A 60 -22.41 1.64 -29.43
C PRO A 60 -21.12 2.29 -28.89
N THR A 61 -20.72 3.41 -29.49
CA THR A 61 -19.42 4.04 -29.24
C THR A 61 -19.64 5.35 -28.50
N TYR A 62 -19.37 5.32 -27.21
CA TYR A 62 -19.35 6.47 -26.34
C TYR A 62 -17.98 7.15 -26.40
N PHE A 63 -17.92 8.46 -26.44
CA PHE A 63 -16.63 9.15 -26.43
C PHE A 63 -16.63 10.46 -25.66
N LEU A 64 -15.45 10.76 -25.09
CA LEU A 64 -15.15 11.98 -24.32
C LEU A 64 -14.11 12.83 -25.10
N PRO A 65 -14.54 13.86 -25.86
CA PRO A 65 -13.64 14.60 -26.75
C PRO A 65 -12.78 15.66 -26.04
N ALA A 66 -11.60 15.31 -25.55
CA ALA A 66 -10.68 16.24 -24.86
C ALA A 66 -9.33 16.40 -25.57
N HIS A 67 -8.59 17.47 -25.29
CA HIS A 67 -7.33 17.79 -25.98
C HIS A 67 -7.43 17.80 -27.51
N GLU A 68 -8.56 18.31 -28.03
CA GLU A 68 -8.91 18.30 -29.47
C GLU A 68 -8.21 19.42 -30.27
N SER A 69 -7.18 20.06 -29.71
CA SER A 69 -6.47 21.21 -30.28
C SER A 69 -5.63 20.91 -31.54
N ALA A 70 -5.75 19.70 -32.11
CA ALA A 70 -5.12 19.37 -33.37
C ALA A 70 -5.74 20.19 -34.51
N ARG A 71 -4.92 21.04 -35.15
CA ARG A 71 -5.34 21.91 -36.27
C ARG A 71 -5.81 21.14 -37.51
N SER A 72 -5.53 19.83 -37.61
CA SER A 72 -5.63 19.06 -38.85
C SER A 72 -7.06 18.81 -39.36
N TRP A 73 -8.09 18.93 -38.51
CA TRP A 73 -9.50 18.76 -38.90
C TRP A 73 -10.32 20.04 -38.79
N GLN A 74 -9.75 21.13 -38.26
CA GLN A 74 -10.44 22.42 -38.10
C GLN A 74 -10.70 23.10 -39.45
N ASP A 75 -9.95 22.74 -40.49
CA ASP A 75 -10.20 23.22 -41.85
C ASP A 75 -11.34 22.44 -42.54
N ASP A 76 -11.79 21.32 -41.97
CA ASP A 76 -12.93 20.56 -42.48
C ASP A 76 -14.25 21.13 -41.92
N ALA A 77 -15.08 21.68 -42.81
CA ALA A 77 -16.34 22.32 -42.44
C ALA A 77 -17.34 21.37 -41.76
N VAL A 78 -17.32 20.08 -42.10
CA VAL A 78 -18.22 19.07 -41.50
C VAL A 78 -17.75 18.76 -40.08
N GLN A 79 -16.46 18.52 -39.88
CA GLN A 79 -15.88 18.23 -38.56
C GLN A 79 -16.03 19.45 -37.63
N THR A 80 -15.78 20.65 -38.15
CA THR A 80 -15.94 21.90 -37.40
C THR A 80 -17.39 22.09 -36.95
N LYS A 81 -18.35 21.92 -37.85
CA LYS A 81 -19.79 22.00 -37.50
C LYS A 81 -20.18 20.97 -36.43
N LEU A 82 -19.65 19.74 -36.51
CA LEU A 82 -19.88 18.71 -35.50
C LEU A 82 -19.31 19.12 -34.15
N PHE A 83 -18.08 19.61 -34.11
CA PHE A 83 -17.42 20.07 -32.89
C PHE A 83 -18.10 21.31 -32.29
N ASP A 84 -18.54 22.25 -33.13
CA ASP A 84 -19.32 23.42 -32.71
C ASP A 84 -20.67 23.01 -32.12
N THR A 85 -21.32 22.00 -32.68
CA THR A 85 -22.57 21.44 -32.14
C THR A 85 -22.35 20.89 -30.73
N LEU A 86 -21.22 20.22 -30.48
CA LEU A 86 -20.84 19.76 -29.14
C LEU A 86 -20.56 20.93 -28.20
N SER A 87 -19.79 21.92 -28.67
CA SER A 87 -19.39 23.09 -27.87
C SER A 87 -20.57 24.01 -27.52
N ALA A 88 -21.64 23.96 -28.32
CA ALA A 88 -22.86 24.73 -28.09
C ALA A 88 -23.76 24.11 -26.99
N VAL A 89 -23.55 22.86 -26.62
CA VAL A 89 -24.29 22.22 -25.53
C VAL A 89 -23.84 22.81 -24.20
N LYS A 90 -24.72 23.57 -23.55
CA LYS A 90 -24.45 24.19 -22.25
C LYS A 90 -25.17 23.45 -21.14
N GLY A 91 -24.39 23.01 -20.16
CA GLY A 91 -24.90 22.40 -18.93
C GLY A 91 -25.34 20.94 -19.09
N PRO A 92 -25.89 20.38 -18.00
CA PRO A 92 -26.16 18.96 -17.90
C PRO A 92 -27.24 18.51 -18.87
N SER A 93 -26.89 17.61 -19.78
CA SER A 93 -27.78 17.10 -20.83
C SER A 93 -27.63 15.58 -20.95
N GLU A 94 -28.68 14.93 -21.49
CA GLU A 94 -28.64 13.50 -21.83
C GLU A 94 -27.51 13.21 -22.83
N PRO A 95 -26.99 11.97 -22.91
CA PRO A 95 -26.00 11.60 -23.91
C PRO A 95 -26.44 12.00 -25.32
N LEU A 96 -25.63 12.79 -26.01
CA LEU A 96 -25.95 13.30 -27.34
C LEU A 96 -25.45 12.34 -28.40
N GLU A 97 -26.36 11.72 -29.16
CA GLU A 97 -26.00 10.97 -30.36
C GLU A 97 -25.70 11.96 -31.50
N LEU A 98 -24.41 12.19 -31.75
CA LEU A 98 -23.95 13.18 -32.74
C LEU A 98 -24.09 12.65 -34.18
N VAL A 99 -23.84 11.36 -34.34
CA VAL A 99 -23.97 10.58 -35.57
C VAL A 99 -24.42 9.19 -35.15
N ARG A 100 -25.17 8.47 -36.00
CA ARG A 100 -25.69 7.14 -35.67
C ARG A 100 -24.63 6.21 -35.07
N GLY A 101 -24.81 5.85 -33.80
CA GLY A 101 -23.92 4.98 -33.03
C GLY A 101 -22.68 5.63 -32.41
N PHE A 102 -22.47 6.94 -32.62
CA PHE A 102 -21.48 7.79 -31.97
C PHE A 102 -22.18 8.68 -30.93
N ILE A 103 -21.96 8.36 -29.66
CA ILE A 103 -22.65 8.99 -28.53
C ILE A 103 -21.62 9.78 -27.72
N VAL A 104 -21.86 11.07 -27.53
CA VAL A 104 -20.98 11.91 -26.72
C VAL A 104 -21.36 11.77 -25.26
N LEU A 105 -20.37 11.50 -24.42
CA LEU A 105 -20.53 11.54 -22.97
C LEU A 105 -20.50 13.00 -22.52
N LEU A 106 -21.68 13.61 -22.48
CA LEU A 106 -21.93 14.90 -21.84
C LEU A 106 -22.07 14.68 -20.33
N GLU A 107 -21.88 15.73 -19.54
CA GLU A 107 -21.61 15.82 -18.08
C GLU A 107 -22.47 14.96 -17.11
N ARG A 108 -23.34 14.06 -17.57
CA ARG A 108 -24.21 13.27 -16.71
C ARG A 108 -24.05 11.76 -16.76
N GLU A 109 -24.10 11.00 -17.85
CA GLU A 109 -24.32 9.54 -17.68
C GLU A 109 -23.74 8.64 -18.78
N LEU A 110 -23.31 7.44 -18.39
CA LEU A 110 -23.14 6.27 -19.27
C LEU A 110 -24.24 5.28 -18.90
N LEU A 111 -25.09 4.95 -19.87
CA LEU A 111 -26.11 3.92 -19.68
C LEU A 111 -25.50 2.55 -20.03
N LEU A 112 -25.35 1.67 -19.05
CA LEU A 112 -24.91 0.28 -19.26
C LEU A 112 -26.06 -0.66 -18.88
N ALA A 113 -26.41 -1.58 -19.79
CA ALA A 113 -27.46 -2.58 -19.58
C ALA A 113 -28.84 -2.02 -19.14
N GLY A 114 -29.19 -0.79 -19.55
CA GLY A 114 -30.48 -0.16 -19.23
C GLY A 114 -30.58 0.46 -17.83
N GLU A 115 -29.50 0.46 -17.04
CA GLU A 115 -29.44 1.10 -15.72
C GLU A 115 -28.55 2.36 -15.75
N ARG A 116 -28.96 3.41 -15.03
CA ARG A 116 -28.24 4.70 -14.92
C ARG A 116 -26.98 4.54 -14.07
N ASN A 117 -25.81 4.35 -14.68
CA ASN A 117 -24.57 4.05 -13.95
C ASN A 117 -23.32 4.65 -14.62
N ALA A 118 -23.10 5.97 -14.52
CA ALA A 118 -21.77 6.62 -14.48
C ALA A 118 -21.89 8.13 -14.22
N VAL A 119 -20.78 8.76 -13.81
CA VAL A 119 -20.60 10.22 -13.76
C VAL A 119 -19.35 10.56 -14.57
N VAL A 120 -19.41 11.53 -15.48
CA VAL A 120 -18.36 11.85 -16.47
C VAL A 120 -18.00 13.33 -16.41
N ILE A 121 -16.70 13.68 -16.29
CA ILE A 121 -16.29 15.10 -16.21
C ILE A 121 -15.00 15.40 -16.98
N PHE A 122 -15.07 16.55 -17.65
CA PHE A 122 -14.18 17.11 -18.65
C PHE A 122 -13.01 17.95 -18.11
N GLU A 123 -12.15 18.36 -19.05
CA GLU A 123 -10.98 19.24 -18.92
C GLU A 123 -11.32 20.60 -18.28
N ASP A 124 -10.34 21.18 -17.60
CA ASP A 124 -10.36 22.40 -16.78
C ASP A 124 -11.20 23.55 -17.36
N ILE A 125 -12.49 23.59 -17.04
CA ILE A 125 -13.26 24.83 -17.10
C ILE A 125 -12.85 25.58 -15.82
N GLY A 126 -11.85 26.44 -15.96
CA GLY A 126 -11.24 27.26 -14.91
C GLY A 126 -12.19 28.30 -14.30
N THR A 127 -13.39 27.88 -13.91
CA THR A 127 -14.34 28.68 -13.16
C THR A 127 -14.42 28.12 -11.75
N ASP A 128 -13.85 28.87 -10.79
CA ASP A 128 -14.16 28.73 -9.37
C ASP A 128 -15.69 28.59 -9.21
N GLY A 129 -16.15 27.45 -8.70
CA GLY A 129 -17.57 27.14 -8.50
C GLY A 129 -18.12 25.94 -9.29
N PHE A 130 -17.48 25.46 -10.37
CA PHE A 130 -17.96 24.27 -11.10
C PHE A 130 -17.94 23.01 -10.23
N VAL A 131 -16.85 22.83 -9.47
CA VAL A 131 -16.73 21.72 -8.52
C VAL A 131 -17.85 21.81 -7.49
N ASP A 132 -18.13 22.98 -6.93
CA ASP A 132 -19.17 23.13 -5.93
C ASP A 132 -20.56 22.85 -6.49
N VAL A 133 -20.87 23.28 -7.73
CA VAL A 133 -22.14 22.98 -8.41
C VAL A 133 -22.27 21.49 -8.69
N LEU A 134 -21.23 20.86 -9.23
CA LEU A 134 -21.21 19.43 -9.47
C LEU A 134 -21.35 18.65 -8.16
N MET A 135 -20.65 19.08 -7.12
CA MET A 135 -20.70 18.44 -5.80
C MET A 135 -22.08 18.62 -5.17
N GLN A 136 -22.74 19.78 -5.30
CA GLN A 136 -24.14 19.97 -4.90
C GLN A 136 -25.13 19.14 -5.72
N GLN A 137 -24.79 18.78 -6.96
CA GLN A 137 -25.62 17.92 -7.81
C GLN A 137 -25.41 16.43 -7.52
N LEU A 138 -24.18 16.02 -7.19
CA LEU A 138 -23.83 14.65 -6.86
C LEU A 138 -24.11 14.32 -5.39
N PHE A 139 -24.21 15.32 -4.52
CA PHE A 139 -24.38 15.18 -3.08
C PHE A 139 -25.53 16.07 -2.57
N VAL A 140 -26.47 15.46 -1.86
CA VAL A 140 -27.53 16.18 -1.13
C VAL A 140 -27.41 15.79 0.34
N ASP A 141 -27.48 16.77 1.24
CA ASP A 141 -27.28 16.60 2.69
C ASP A 141 -25.97 15.90 3.08
N GLY A 142 -24.93 16.05 2.26
CA GLY A 142 -23.60 15.46 2.50
C GLY A 142 -23.47 13.98 2.11
N GLU A 143 -24.51 13.37 1.55
CA GLU A 143 -24.49 12.01 1.02
C GLU A 143 -24.41 12.02 -0.50
N CYS A 144 -23.48 11.24 -1.08
CA CYS A 144 -23.42 11.04 -2.52
C CYS A 144 -24.68 10.30 -2.97
N GLN A 145 -25.53 10.97 -3.76
CA GLN A 145 -26.82 10.44 -4.18
C GLN A 145 -26.70 9.28 -5.18
N SER A 146 -25.53 9.09 -5.78
CA SER A 146 -25.31 8.14 -6.87
C SER A 146 -24.12 7.22 -6.60
N ILE A 147 -24.31 5.92 -6.87
CA ILE A 147 -23.20 4.97 -6.82
C ILE A 147 -22.50 4.98 -8.19
N VAL A 148 -21.19 5.25 -8.21
CA VAL A 148 -20.46 5.47 -9.46
C VAL A 148 -19.58 4.27 -9.81
N ASP A 149 -19.98 3.51 -10.84
CA ASP A 149 -19.15 2.42 -11.37
C ASP A 149 -17.97 2.92 -12.19
N PHE A 150 -18.20 3.91 -13.06
CA PHE A 150 -17.19 4.47 -13.94
C PHE A 150 -17.06 5.98 -13.76
N LEU A 151 -15.83 6.43 -13.55
CA LEU A 151 -15.42 7.82 -13.74
C LEU A 151 -14.44 7.87 -14.92
N VAL A 152 -14.74 8.68 -15.92
CA VAL A 152 -13.91 8.83 -17.13
C VAL A 152 -13.41 10.26 -17.22
N THR A 153 -12.10 10.43 -17.42
CA THR A 153 -11.45 11.75 -17.43
C THR A 153 -10.33 11.84 -18.46
N ALA A 154 -10.10 13.03 -19.02
CA ALA A 154 -9.01 13.27 -19.96
C ALA A 154 -7.61 13.28 -19.31
N GLU A 155 -7.53 13.67 -18.03
CA GLU A 155 -6.26 13.80 -17.31
C GLU A 155 -6.18 12.87 -16.10
N TYR A 156 -4.96 12.67 -15.59
CA TYR A 156 -4.77 12.01 -14.30
C TYR A 156 -5.10 12.96 -13.15
N PRO A 157 -5.63 12.48 -12.01
CA PRO A 157 -5.74 13.31 -10.82
C PRO A 157 -4.36 13.63 -10.24
N THR A 158 -4.18 14.82 -9.71
CA THR A 158 -2.95 15.17 -8.98
C THR A 158 -2.70 14.16 -7.86
N SER A 159 -1.45 13.75 -7.69
CA SER A 159 -1.02 12.81 -6.63
C SER A 159 -1.49 11.36 -6.79
N PHE A 160 -2.00 10.96 -7.97
CA PHE A 160 -2.37 9.56 -8.24
C PHE A 160 -1.23 8.56 -7.98
N GLN A 161 0.02 9.00 -8.10
CA GLN A 161 1.23 8.22 -7.85
C GLN A 161 1.55 7.99 -6.37
N MET A 162 0.87 8.67 -5.45
CA MET A 162 1.14 8.56 -4.02
C MET A 162 0.83 7.15 -3.51
N LEU A 163 1.54 6.75 -2.45
CA LEU A 163 1.43 5.44 -1.80
C LEU A 163 1.87 4.26 -2.67
N LEU A 164 2.57 4.53 -3.78
CA LEU A 164 3.17 3.52 -4.64
C LEU A 164 4.69 3.56 -4.51
N PRO A 165 5.38 2.40 -4.62
CA PRO A 165 6.81 2.38 -4.84
C PRO A 165 7.15 3.11 -6.14
N GLU A 166 8.25 3.87 -6.15
CA GLU A 166 8.68 4.66 -7.31
C GLU A 166 8.93 3.78 -8.55
N GLN A 167 9.37 2.55 -8.34
CA GLN A 167 9.61 1.53 -9.36
C GLN A 167 8.34 1.05 -10.06
N GLN A 168 7.15 1.29 -9.49
CA GLN A 168 5.87 0.89 -10.09
C GLN A 168 5.32 1.95 -11.04
N LEU A 169 5.87 3.17 -11.06
CA LEU A 169 5.40 4.24 -11.93
C LEU A 169 6.18 4.23 -13.24
N ALA A 170 5.46 4.12 -14.36
CA ALA A 170 6.05 4.21 -15.69
C ALA A 170 6.83 5.54 -15.85
N HIS A 171 7.99 5.51 -16.51
CA HIS A 171 8.86 6.68 -16.63
C HIS A 171 8.14 7.91 -17.21
N GLY A 172 7.26 7.69 -18.21
CA GLY A 172 6.43 8.74 -18.82
C GLY A 172 5.41 9.39 -17.86
N LEU A 173 5.17 8.81 -16.69
CA LEU A 173 4.24 9.30 -15.67
C LEU A 173 4.93 9.92 -14.45
N GLN A 174 6.24 9.69 -14.26
CA GLN A 174 6.99 10.17 -13.08
C GLN A 174 6.97 11.68 -12.92
N ALA A 175 7.11 12.40 -14.03
CA ALA A 175 7.10 13.87 -14.06
C ALA A 175 5.70 14.45 -14.37
N MET A 176 4.65 13.62 -14.45
CA MET A 176 3.32 14.10 -14.81
C MET A 176 2.69 14.90 -13.67
N ARG A 177 2.18 16.09 -14.02
CA ARG A 177 1.26 16.86 -13.18
C ARG A 177 -0.16 16.45 -13.56
N GLY A 178 -0.96 16.07 -12.58
CA GLY A 178 -2.37 15.78 -12.78
C GLY A 178 -3.25 17.00 -12.51
N SER A 179 -4.56 16.86 -12.68
CA SER A 179 -5.56 17.87 -12.36
C SER A 179 -5.91 17.87 -10.87
N LEU A 180 -5.94 19.07 -10.25
CA LEU A 180 -6.38 19.23 -8.85
C LEU A 180 -7.90 19.07 -8.71
N VAL A 181 -8.64 19.48 -9.73
CA VAL A 181 -10.11 19.37 -9.81
C VAL A 181 -10.51 17.89 -9.79
N ILE A 182 -9.91 17.07 -10.67
CA ILE A 182 -10.20 15.63 -10.72
C ILE A 182 -9.85 14.94 -9.39
N ARG A 183 -8.75 15.36 -8.74
CA ARG A 183 -8.37 14.83 -7.43
C ARG A 183 -9.49 15.07 -6.40
N GLU A 184 -10.10 16.24 -6.41
CA GLU A 184 -11.16 16.59 -5.46
C GLU A 184 -12.43 15.77 -5.70
N ILE A 185 -12.81 15.59 -6.97
CA ILE A 185 -13.95 14.74 -7.36
C ILE A 185 -13.74 13.29 -6.91
N VAL A 186 -12.59 12.69 -7.26
CA VAL A 186 -12.30 11.28 -6.93
C VAL A 186 -12.23 11.03 -5.43
N ARG A 187 -11.80 12.04 -4.65
CA ARG A 187 -11.76 11.99 -3.18
C ARG A 187 -13.15 11.78 -2.57
N GLN A 188 -14.21 12.19 -3.26
CA GLN A 188 -15.58 12.17 -2.73
C GLN A 188 -16.45 11.11 -3.40
N VAL A 189 -16.28 10.91 -4.71
CA VAL A 189 -17.13 10.01 -5.52
C VAL A 189 -16.79 8.52 -5.32
N HIS A 190 -15.51 8.20 -5.08
CA HIS A 190 -15.02 6.83 -4.87
C HIS A 190 -15.49 5.82 -5.95
N PRO A 191 -15.17 6.05 -7.24
CA PRO A 191 -15.68 5.23 -8.34
C PRO A 191 -15.10 3.80 -8.31
N LYS A 192 -15.79 2.80 -8.86
CA LYS A 192 -15.22 1.43 -8.98
C LYS A 192 -14.04 1.40 -9.94
N TYR A 193 -14.17 2.10 -11.07
CA TYR A 193 -13.15 2.26 -12.10
C TYR A 193 -12.96 3.75 -12.42
N HIS A 194 -11.72 4.20 -12.42
CA HIS A 194 -11.33 5.51 -12.94
C HIS A 194 -10.54 5.29 -14.22
N ILE A 195 -11.11 5.66 -15.37
CA ILE A 195 -10.49 5.51 -16.68
C ILE A 195 -9.95 6.87 -17.12
N THR A 196 -8.68 6.90 -17.52
CA THR A 196 -8.02 8.12 -17.97
C THR A 196 -7.19 7.89 -19.23
N SER A 197 -7.07 8.93 -20.05
CA SER A 197 -6.27 8.92 -21.27
C SER A 197 -5.80 10.32 -21.60
N ARG A 198 -4.56 10.62 -21.24
CA ARG A 198 -3.85 11.83 -21.72
C ARG A 198 -3.17 11.60 -23.07
N GLY A 199 -3.06 10.33 -23.50
CA GLY A 199 -2.19 9.90 -24.58
C GLY A 199 -2.54 10.43 -25.98
N GLY A 200 -1.74 10.01 -26.96
CA GLY A 200 -2.01 10.22 -28.38
C GLY A 200 -1.28 11.38 -29.08
N ASP A 201 -0.20 11.88 -28.50
CA ASP A 201 0.77 12.74 -29.21
C ASP A 201 2.20 12.18 -29.11
N GLY A 202 2.35 10.96 -28.58
CA GLY A 202 3.65 10.35 -28.30
C GLY A 202 4.42 10.99 -27.16
N THR A 203 3.84 11.96 -26.43
CA THR A 203 4.51 12.72 -25.37
C THR A 203 4.29 12.13 -23.96
N ARG A 204 4.65 12.89 -22.92
CA ARG A 204 4.56 12.46 -21.51
C ARG A 204 3.10 12.16 -21.13
N GLY A 205 2.84 10.89 -20.85
CA GLY A 205 1.51 10.41 -20.47
C GLY A 205 0.85 9.47 -21.46
N ASP A 206 1.42 9.32 -22.65
CA ASP A 206 0.96 8.36 -23.65
C ASP A 206 1.42 6.93 -23.35
N VAL A 207 1.06 6.40 -22.18
CA VAL A 207 1.45 5.07 -21.74
C VAL A 207 0.25 4.34 -21.16
N PHE A 208 0.20 3.04 -21.40
CA PHE A 208 -0.67 2.15 -20.64
C PHE A 208 -0.14 2.04 -19.21
N TYR A 209 -1.00 2.32 -18.25
CA TYR A 209 -0.66 2.20 -16.85
C TYR A 209 -1.85 1.77 -16.03
N GLN A 210 -1.70 0.66 -15.31
CA GLN A 210 -2.67 0.21 -14.34
C GLN A 210 -2.12 0.45 -12.95
N ARG A 211 -2.71 1.40 -12.23
CA ARG A 211 -2.36 1.66 -10.84
C ARG A 211 -2.73 0.43 -10.00
N GLN A 212 -1.95 0.13 -8.97
CA GLN A 212 -2.47 -0.71 -7.86
C GLN A 212 -3.82 -0.12 -7.39
N PRO A 213 -4.81 -0.95 -7.05
CA PRO A 213 -6.08 -0.45 -6.53
C PRO A 213 -5.86 0.37 -5.26
N TYR A 214 -6.82 1.24 -4.92
CA TYR A 214 -6.84 1.87 -3.61
C TYR A 214 -8.19 1.74 -2.94
N VAL A 215 -8.16 1.62 -1.62
CA VAL A 215 -9.36 1.60 -0.78
C VAL A 215 -9.66 3.00 -0.24
N SER A 216 -10.92 3.37 -0.27
CA SER A 216 -11.48 4.55 0.35
C SER A 216 -12.55 4.14 1.36
N GLU A 217 -12.75 4.93 2.39
CA GLU A 217 -13.87 4.78 3.32
C GLU A 217 -14.86 5.91 3.06
N VAL A 218 -16.11 5.56 2.77
CA VAL A 218 -17.18 6.52 2.53
C VAL A 218 -17.51 7.19 3.86
N VAL A 219 -17.30 8.50 3.91
CA VAL A 219 -17.54 9.33 5.10
C VAL A 219 -18.98 9.16 5.57
N GLY A 220 -19.19 9.08 6.88
CA GLY A 220 -20.51 8.91 7.51
C GLY A 220 -21.01 7.47 7.58
N THR A 221 -20.69 6.61 6.60
CA THR A 221 -21.19 5.22 6.57
C THR A 221 -20.15 4.17 6.98
N GLY A 222 -18.85 4.52 6.96
CA GLY A 222 -17.76 3.59 7.24
C GLY A 222 -17.57 2.49 6.18
N ARG A 223 -18.33 2.55 5.08
CA ARG A 223 -18.28 1.54 4.01
C ARG A 223 -17.00 1.70 3.20
N LYS A 224 -16.30 0.59 2.96
CA LYS A 224 -15.09 0.60 2.13
C LYS A 224 -15.45 0.50 0.66
N ARG A 225 -14.75 1.23 -0.20
CA ARG A 225 -14.85 1.15 -1.66
C ARG A 225 -13.47 1.01 -2.28
N ILE A 226 -13.37 0.21 -3.33
CA ILE A 226 -12.11 0.00 -4.05
C ILE A 226 -12.21 0.65 -5.42
N THR A 227 -11.24 1.51 -5.72
CA THR A 227 -11.11 2.14 -7.02
C THR A 227 -9.91 1.59 -7.77
N ARG A 228 -10.11 1.28 -9.05
CA ARG A 228 -9.07 0.87 -10.00
C ARG A 228 -8.84 1.98 -11.03
N LEU A 229 -7.65 2.59 -11.00
CA LEU A 229 -7.23 3.59 -11.98
C LEU A 229 -6.54 2.92 -13.18
N ILE A 230 -7.06 3.14 -14.38
CA ILE A 230 -6.54 2.60 -15.63
C ILE A 230 -6.28 3.76 -16.60
N GLY A 231 -5.00 3.94 -16.93
CA GLY A 231 -4.53 4.82 -17.98
C GLY A 231 -4.32 4.08 -19.29
N LEU A 232 -4.83 4.64 -20.39
CA LEU A 232 -4.70 4.07 -21.73
C LEU A 232 -3.81 4.96 -22.61
N SER A 233 -2.99 4.32 -23.44
CA SER A 233 -2.25 5.00 -24.51
C SER A 233 -3.17 5.31 -25.68
N GLY A 234 -2.75 6.19 -26.58
CA GLY A 234 -3.44 6.47 -27.83
C GLY A 234 -3.39 5.30 -28.82
N VAL A 235 -4.38 5.21 -29.71
CA VAL A 235 -4.50 4.16 -30.73
C VAL A 235 -3.23 4.10 -31.57
N ASN A 236 -2.65 2.91 -31.68
CA ASN A 236 -1.38 2.68 -32.36
C ASN A 236 -1.28 1.23 -32.86
N THR A 237 -0.25 0.93 -33.66
CA THR A 237 0.07 -0.43 -34.15
C THR A 237 1.23 -1.09 -33.39
N ILE A 238 1.72 -0.46 -32.33
CA ILE A 238 2.90 -0.87 -31.56
C ILE A 238 2.51 -2.08 -30.69
N LYS A 239 3.30 -3.16 -30.76
CA LYS A 239 3.05 -4.41 -30.01
C LYS A 239 3.51 -4.36 -28.55
N ASP A 240 4.08 -3.24 -28.11
CA ASP A 240 4.51 -3.03 -26.73
C ASP A 240 3.31 -2.94 -25.79
N LYS A 241 3.35 -3.70 -24.69
CA LYS A 241 2.33 -3.69 -23.64
C LYS A 241 2.21 -2.31 -22.97
N THR A 242 3.28 -1.52 -22.92
CA THR A 242 3.26 -0.14 -22.41
C THR A 242 2.50 0.83 -23.34
N ARG A 243 2.16 0.40 -24.56
CA ARG A 243 1.38 1.16 -25.54
C ARG A 243 -0.01 0.56 -25.76
N LYS A 244 -0.50 -0.23 -24.80
CA LYS A 244 -1.86 -0.76 -24.85
C LYS A 244 -2.90 0.38 -24.80
N TYR A 245 -3.67 0.50 -25.88
CA TYR A 245 -4.70 1.53 -26.05
C TYR A 245 -6.12 1.02 -25.85
N LEU A 246 -6.33 -0.29 -25.83
CA LEU A 246 -7.66 -0.92 -25.72
C LEU A 246 -7.69 -1.92 -24.55
N HIS A 247 -8.69 -1.81 -23.68
CA HIS A 247 -8.84 -2.64 -22.48
C HIS A 247 -10.28 -3.14 -22.33
N ALA A 248 -10.45 -4.44 -22.13
CA ALA A 248 -11.76 -5.05 -21.92
C ALA A 248 -12.05 -5.23 -20.43
N LEU A 249 -13.25 -4.87 -19.98
CA LEU A 249 -13.70 -5.11 -18.61
C LEU A 249 -15.01 -5.89 -18.58
N HIS A 250 -15.13 -6.79 -17.62
CA HIS A 250 -16.40 -7.38 -17.20
C HIS A 250 -16.82 -6.68 -15.91
N VAL A 251 -18.01 -6.11 -15.91
CA VAL A 251 -18.45 -5.21 -14.83
C VAL A 251 -19.62 -5.84 -14.10
N VAL A 252 -19.59 -5.73 -12.79
CA VAL A 252 -20.75 -5.90 -11.92
C VAL A 252 -21.13 -4.50 -11.46
N PRO A 253 -22.20 -3.89 -12.00
CA PRO A 253 -22.65 -2.58 -11.57
C PRO A 253 -22.92 -2.59 -10.07
N PHE A 254 -22.66 -1.47 -9.40
CA PHE A 254 -22.94 -1.35 -7.96
C PHE A 254 -24.42 -1.56 -7.65
N ALA A 255 -25.32 -1.10 -8.52
CA ALA A 255 -26.76 -1.31 -8.40
C ALA A 255 -27.16 -2.80 -8.37
N GLN A 256 -26.33 -3.66 -8.97
CA GLN A 256 -26.57 -5.11 -9.06
C GLN A 256 -25.82 -5.91 -7.98
N GLN A 257 -25.09 -5.25 -7.07
CA GLN A 257 -24.40 -5.93 -5.96
C GLN A 257 -25.36 -6.23 -4.82
N SER A 258 -25.20 -7.40 -4.20
CA SER A 258 -26.01 -7.75 -3.03
C SER A 258 -25.67 -6.86 -1.82
N THR A 259 -26.59 -6.79 -0.86
CA THR A 259 -26.36 -6.08 0.42
C THR A 259 -25.13 -6.61 1.15
N GLU A 260 -24.86 -7.92 1.05
CA GLU A 260 -23.69 -8.56 1.65
C GLU A 260 -22.39 -8.16 0.94
N GLU A 261 -22.37 -8.16 -0.40
CA GLU A 261 -21.22 -7.72 -1.21
C GLU A 261 -20.91 -6.23 -1.02
N SER A 262 -21.95 -5.42 -0.79
CA SER A 262 -21.82 -3.99 -0.53
C SER A 262 -21.28 -3.68 0.88
N GLN A 263 -21.53 -4.57 1.85
CA GLN A 263 -21.01 -4.45 3.22
C GLN A 263 -19.62 -5.09 3.38
N HIS A 264 -19.36 -6.17 2.64
CA HIS A 264 -18.13 -6.94 2.73
C HIS A 264 -17.32 -6.86 1.44
N VAL A 265 -16.64 -5.74 1.25
CA VAL A 265 -15.78 -5.54 0.08
C VAL A 265 -14.49 -6.33 0.23
N ASP A 266 -14.30 -7.34 -0.63
CA ASP A 266 -13.03 -8.07 -0.74
C ASP A 266 -11.93 -7.14 -1.24
N ILE A 267 -10.86 -6.98 -0.45
CA ILE A 267 -9.75 -6.07 -0.72
C ILE A 267 -8.60 -6.86 -1.32
N PRO A 268 -8.33 -6.75 -2.64
CA PRO A 268 -7.25 -7.47 -3.27
C PRO A 268 -5.89 -7.14 -2.65
N ALA A 269 -4.98 -8.13 -2.66
CA ALA A 269 -3.59 -7.90 -2.30
C ALA A 269 -2.97 -6.80 -3.17
N GLY A 270 -2.13 -5.94 -2.57
CA GLY A 270 -1.55 -4.77 -3.25
C GLY A 270 -2.41 -3.50 -3.21
N THR A 271 -3.65 -3.57 -2.71
CA THR A 271 -4.50 -2.38 -2.54
C THR A 271 -3.87 -1.37 -1.57
N THR A 272 -3.63 -0.14 -2.05
CA THR A 272 -3.10 0.97 -1.23
C THR A 272 -4.24 1.68 -0.48
N GLN A 273 -3.90 2.57 0.45
CA GLN A 273 -4.88 3.57 0.92
C GLN A 273 -5.18 4.59 -0.19
N ASN A 274 -6.25 5.36 -0.03
CA ASN A 274 -6.61 6.42 -0.97
C ASN A 274 -5.45 7.47 -1.07
N PRO A 275 -4.83 7.63 -2.25
CA PRO A 275 -3.67 8.51 -2.42
C PRO A 275 -3.98 9.99 -2.26
N TYR A 276 -5.24 10.39 -2.46
CA TYR A 276 -5.64 11.80 -2.48
C TYR A 276 -5.83 12.38 -1.07
N LEU A 277 -6.16 11.52 -0.09
CA LEU A 277 -6.17 11.91 1.33
C LEU A 277 -4.75 12.13 1.86
N HIS A 278 -3.81 11.24 1.49
CA HIS A 278 -2.41 11.34 1.91
C HIS A 278 -1.72 12.61 1.37
N ALA A 279 -2.04 13.02 0.14
CA ALA A 279 -1.45 14.20 -0.49
C ALA A 279 -1.78 15.51 0.24
N LEU A 280 -2.93 15.60 0.92
CA LEU A 280 -3.32 16.78 1.70
C LEU A 280 -2.54 16.86 3.02
N VAL A 281 -2.29 15.71 3.65
CA VAL A 281 -1.47 15.61 4.86
C VAL A 281 -0.03 16.06 4.58
N ASP A 282 0.55 15.63 3.46
CA ASP A 282 1.90 16.05 3.04
C ASP A 282 1.97 17.54 2.64
N LYS A 283 0.92 18.11 2.04
CA LYS A 283 0.90 19.55 1.73
C LYS A 283 0.86 20.42 2.99
N ALA A 284 0.19 19.96 4.05
CA ALA A 284 0.20 20.65 5.34
C ALA A 284 1.58 20.63 6.00
N THR A 285 2.36 19.57 5.82
CA THR A 285 3.71 19.43 6.38
C THR A 285 4.81 20.06 5.51
N SER A 286 4.62 20.15 4.18
CA SER A 286 5.62 20.67 3.23
C SER A 286 5.80 22.20 3.20
N ARG A 287 4.85 23.00 3.72
CA ARG A 287 5.00 24.47 3.76
C ARG A 287 6.17 24.95 4.65
N ASN A 288 6.82 24.03 5.38
CA ASN A 288 7.82 24.35 6.39
C ASN A 288 9.26 23.94 6.06
N ARG A 289 9.60 23.45 4.85
CA ARG A 289 10.98 22.97 4.58
C ARG A 289 11.48 23.24 3.15
N GLU A 290 12.61 23.95 3.04
CA GLU A 290 13.42 24.15 1.82
C GLU A 290 14.36 22.95 1.53
N SER A 291 14.86 22.89 0.30
CA SER A 291 15.43 21.69 -0.34
C SER A 291 16.96 21.65 -0.41
N ASP A 292 17.56 20.53 -0.01
CA ASP A 292 18.98 20.23 -0.27
C ASP A 292 19.15 18.98 -1.15
N ALA A 293 19.62 19.20 -2.38
CA ALA A 293 19.93 18.17 -3.34
C ALA A 293 21.43 18.12 -3.58
N LYS A 294 22.09 16.99 -3.23
CA LYS A 294 23.25 16.37 -3.90
C LYS A 294 23.90 15.31 -2.99
N ARG A 295 23.88 14.03 -3.39
CA ARG A 295 25.05 13.14 -3.25
C ARG A 295 24.97 11.90 -4.13
N ARG A 296 26.13 11.57 -4.71
CA ARG A 296 26.38 10.60 -5.81
C ARG A 296 26.73 9.19 -5.28
N LYS A 297 26.56 8.21 -6.20
CA LYS A 297 26.85 6.77 -6.15
C LYS A 297 28.33 6.40 -5.97
N ILE A 298 28.62 5.25 -5.36
CA ILE A 298 29.83 4.43 -5.59
C ILE A 298 29.45 2.93 -5.57
N ASP A 299 30.16 2.15 -6.41
CA ASP A 299 29.94 0.78 -6.88
C ASP A 299 30.35 -0.37 -5.95
N LEU A 300 29.79 -1.55 -6.30
CA LEU A 300 29.96 -2.87 -5.69
C LEU A 300 31.20 -3.61 -6.22
N ALA A 301 32.01 -4.20 -5.32
CA ALA A 301 32.64 -5.49 -5.54
C ALA A 301 33.21 -6.05 -4.22
N THR A 302 33.21 -7.37 -4.09
CA THR A 302 33.84 -8.20 -3.03
C THR A 302 32.98 -8.54 -1.81
N THR A 303 32.08 -9.51 -1.98
CA THR A 303 31.33 -10.21 -0.92
C THR A 303 31.85 -11.64 -0.75
N GLY A 304 32.29 -12.02 0.46
CA GLY A 304 32.56 -13.42 0.84
C GLY A 304 31.58 -13.89 1.93
N GLY A 305 30.82 -14.95 1.66
CA GLY A 305 29.84 -15.57 2.56
C GLY A 305 29.98 -17.11 2.60
N LEU A 306 29.32 -17.74 3.58
CA LEU A 306 29.37 -19.18 3.89
C LEU A 306 29.06 -20.10 2.70
N SER A 307 29.65 -21.29 2.70
CA SER A 307 29.65 -22.22 1.56
C SER A 307 28.32 -22.99 1.43
N ALA A 308 28.00 -23.36 0.18
CA ALA A 308 26.77 -24.08 -0.18
C ALA A 308 26.56 -25.39 0.60
N GLN A 309 27.65 -26.04 1.03
CA GLN A 309 27.61 -27.32 1.77
C GLN A 309 27.01 -27.18 3.17
N GLN A 310 27.24 -26.04 3.85
CA GLN A 310 26.65 -25.79 5.17
C GLN A 310 25.14 -25.53 5.08
N ILE A 311 24.68 -24.92 3.99
CA ILE A 311 23.25 -24.68 3.71
C ILE A 311 22.52 -26.01 3.45
N GLU A 312 23.19 -26.94 2.76
CA GLU A 312 22.63 -28.23 2.37
C GLU A 312 22.50 -29.19 3.58
N GLN A 313 23.49 -29.22 4.48
CA GLN A 313 23.44 -30.04 5.70
C GLN A 313 22.32 -29.63 6.66
N LEU A 314 22.04 -28.33 6.78
CA LEU A 314 20.94 -27.80 7.60
C LEU A 314 19.57 -28.08 6.96
N SER A 315 19.51 -28.12 5.62
CA SER A 315 18.31 -28.44 4.86
C SER A 315 17.95 -29.93 4.94
N ALA A 316 18.94 -30.82 4.92
CA ALA A 316 18.75 -32.27 5.01
C ALA A 316 18.22 -32.74 6.38
N LYS A 317 18.59 -32.04 7.48
CA LYS A 317 18.11 -32.36 8.84
C LYS A 317 16.63 -32.00 9.08
N SER A 318 15.99 -31.24 8.19
CA SER A 318 14.57 -30.87 8.28
C SER A 318 13.64 -31.80 7.47
N GLY A 319 14.11 -32.98 7.09
CA GLY A 319 13.47 -33.89 6.15
C GLY A 319 12.14 -34.49 6.60
N ASN A 320 11.05 -33.79 6.29
CA ASN A 320 9.94 -34.39 5.56
C ASN A 320 9.39 -33.35 4.59
N GLY A 321 9.85 -33.48 3.33
CA GLY A 321 9.59 -32.56 2.25
C GLY A 321 8.10 -32.37 1.98
N THR A 322 7.60 -31.22 2.36
CA THR A 322 6.59 -30.47 1.61
C THR A 322 6.95 -29.00 1.73
N GLN A 323 7.63 -28.47 0.71
CA GLN A 323 7.72 -27.03 0.51
C GLN A 323 6.30 -26.55 0.21
N PHE A 324 5.55 -26.16 1.24
CA PHE A 324 4.26 -25.53 1.06
C PHE A 324 4.47 -24.17 0.40
N PHE A 325 4.11 -24.09 -0.87
CA PHE A 325 3.87 -22.83 -1.57
C PHE A 325 2.87 -22.02 -0.75
N TYR A 326 3.16 -20.74 -0.55
CA TYR A 326 2.21 -19.80 0.04
C TYR A 326 0.97 -19.71 -0.86
N ASP A 327 -0.09 -20.43 -0.51
CA ASP A 327 -1.40 -20.30 -1.16
C ASP A 327 -2.13 -19.09 -0.56
N GLN A 328 -2.21 -18.02 -1.34
CA GLN A 328 -2.97 -16.80 -1.01
C GLN A 328 -4.43 -17.09 -0.61
N ARG A 329 -4.98 -18.26 -0.94
CA ARG A 329 -6.36 -18.66 -0.59
C ARG A 329 -6.54 -19.14 0.86
N LEU A 330 -5.51 -19.65 1.53
CA LEU A 330 -5.62 -20.10 2.93
C LEU A 330 -5.58 -18.93 3.91
N ALA A 331 -4.80 -17.88 3.60
CA ALA A 331 -4.81 -16.62 4.35
C ALA A 331 -6.16 -15.88 4.26
N ALA A 332 -6.99 -16.18 3.26
CA ALA A 332 -8.34 -15.64 3.10
C ALA A 332 -9.41 -16.39 3.92
N LYS A 333 -9.12 -17.58 4.47
CA LYS A 333 -10.10 -18.42 5.19
C LYS A 333 -10.16 -18.22 6.72
N GLY A 334 -9.42 -17.26 7.28
CA GLY A 334 -9.45 -16.92 8.70
C GLY A 334 -10.71 -16.19 9.19
N GLN A 335 -11.70 -15.95 8.32
CA GLN A 335 -13.00 -15.41 8.72
C GLN A 335 -13.97 -16.54 9.07
N ARG A 336 -13.98 -16.97 10.33
CA ARG A 336 -15.20 -17.55 10.92
C ARG A 336 -15.81 -16.56 11.89
N LYS A 337 -17.03 -16.10 11.55
CA LYS A 337 -18.04 -15.60 12.48
C LYS A 337 -18.48 -16.78 13.37
N GLY A 338 -18.57 -16.57 14.68
CA GLY A 338 -19.26 -17.47 15.60
C GLY A 338 -18.48 -17.74 16.88
N GLY A 339 -18.67 -16.88 17.88
CA GLY A 339 -18.08 -17.04 19.21
C GLY A 339 -18.73 -16.13 20.26
N LEU A 340 -20.02 -15.83 20.11
CA LEU A 340 -20.86 -15.31 21.18
C LEU A 340 -21.88 -16.39 21.46
N LEU A 341 -21.59 -17.25 22.44
CA LEU A 341 -22.57 -17.88 23.32
C LEU A 341 -21.81 -18.54 24.46
N LEU A 342 -22.12 -18.07 25.67
CA LEU A 342 -21.77 -18.67 26.94
C LEU A 342 -22.53 -19.98 27.05
N ASP A 343 -21.85 -21.08 27.35
CA ASP A 343 -22.52 -22.21 27.99
C ASP A 343 -21.74 -22.63 29.22
N LYS A 344 -22.45 -22.55 30.35
CA LYS A 344 -22.02 -22.98 31.68
C LYS A 344 -22.30 -24.47 31.80
N ASP A 345 -21.49 -25.14 32.61
CA ASP A 345 -21.67 -26.51 33.13
C ASP A 345 -20.80 -27.61 32.50
N LYS A 346 -19.61 -27.84 33.09
CA LYS A 346 -19.23 -29.12 33.75
C LYS A 346 -17.78 -29.08 34.29
N PRO A 347 -17.45 -29.91 35.31
CA PRO A 347 -16.50 -29.55 36.36
C PRO A 347 -15.05 -29.96 36.10
N GLN A 348 -14.14 -29.20 36.73
CA GLN A 348 -12.72 -29.49 36.91
C GLN A 348 -12.49 -30.88 37.49
N GLN A 349 -11.63 -31.69 36.87
CA GLN A 349 -10.80 -32.63 37.62
C GLN A 349 -9.45 -32.93 36.92
N GLN A 350 -8.41 -32.67 37.72
CA GLN A 350 -7.10 -33.31 37.78
C GLN A 350 -6.08 -33.13 36.64
N ARG A 351 -5.17 -32.20 36.94
CA ARG A 351 -3.77 -32.15 36.52
C ARG A 351 -3.11 -33.55 36.56
N SER A 352 -2.61 -34.01 35.40
CA SER A 352 -1.32 -34.71 35.34
C SER A 352 -0.68 -34.59 33.94
N ASN A 353 0.60 -34.22 33.94
CA ASN A 353 1.63 -34.36 32.91
C ASN A 353 1.30 -35.13 31.61
N ARG A 354 0.94 -34.39 30.54
CA ARG A 354 1.58 -34.30 29.21
C ARG A 354 0.59 -33.94 28.08
N SER A 355 0.96 -32.89 27.34
CA SER A 355 0.55 -32.36 26.03
C SER A 355 -0.92 -32.02 25.71
N ALA A 356 -1.14 -30.76 25.31
CA ALA A 356 -1.82 -30.31 24.09
C ALA A 356 -1.35 -28.85 23.85
N VAL A 357 -1.25 -28.25 22.66
CA VAL A 357 -2.36 -27.89 21.75
C VAL A 357 -1.75 -27.46 20.38
N PRO A 358 -2.44 -27.69 19.26
CA PRO A 358 -1.98 -27.43 17.89
C PRO A 358 -2.04 -25.92 17.60
N ASN A 359 -0.89 -25.22 17.56
CA ASN A 359 -0.83 -23.81 17.14
C ASN A 359 0.57 -23.35 16.69
N ARG A 360 1.59 -24.21 16.67
CA ARG A 360 2.94 -23.81 16.23
C ARG A 360 3.05 -23.69 14.71
N THR A 361 2.26 -24.43 13.93
CA THR A 361 2.41 -24.52 12.46
C THR A 361 2.24 -23.19 11.72
N GLU A 362 1.58 -22.20 12.32
CA GLU A 362 1.26 -20.91 11.69
C GLU A 362 2.09 -19.72 12.21
N CYS A 363 3.00 -19.91 13.17
CA CYS A 363 3.78 -18.79 13.73
C CYS A 363 4.89 -18.32 12.79
N TRP A 364 4.96 -17.02 12.50
CA TRP A 364 5.91 -16.43 11.54
C TRP A 364 7.33 -16.23 12.11
N PHE A 365 7.50 -16.40 13.42
CA PHE A 365 8.73 -16.09 14.15
C PHE A 365 9.40 -17.33 14.78
N CYS A 366 8.73 -18.48 14.80
CA CYS A 366 9.32 -19.69 15.36
C CYS A 366 10.27 -20.36 14.36
N LEU A 367 11.51 -20.64 14.77
CA LEU A 367 12.54 -21.29 13.93
C LEU A 367 12.14 -22.68 13.38
N SER A 368 11.21 -23.34 14.07
CA SER A 368 10.72 -24.69 13.75
C SER A 368 9.49 -24.72 12.83
N THR A 369 9.03 -23.57 12.32
CA THR A 369 7.82 -23.49 11.48
C THR A 369 8.17 -23.34 10.01
N PRO A 370 7.35 -23.90 9.09
CA PRO A 370 7.55 -23.73 7.66
C PRO A 370 7.19 -22.31 7.17
N THR A 371 6.44 -21.53 7.97
CA THR A 371 6.00 -20.17 7.66
C THR A 371 7.05 -19.10 7.94
N LEU A 372 8.16 -19.45 8.61
CA LEU A 372 9.26 -18.55 8.89
C LEU A 372 10.06 -18.24 7.61
N GLU A 373 10.34 -16.96 7.41
CA GLU A 373 11.09 -16.44 6.27
C GLU A 373 12.60 -16.43 6.58
N ARG A 374 13.22 -17.60 6.38
CA ARG A 374 14.61 -17.86 6.77
C ARG A 374 15.63 -16.88 6.17
N HIS A 375 15.35 -16.31 4.99
CA HIS A 375 16.24 -15.35 4.33
C HIS A 375 16.33 -14.00 5.05
N LEU A 376 15.47 -13.73 6.03
CA LEU A 376 15.50 -12.53 6.86
C LEU A 376 16.35 -12.70 8.13
N ILE A 377 16.72 -13.92 8.50
CA ILE A 377 17.51 -14.18 9.71
C ILE A 377 18.93 -13.63 9.51
N VAL A 378 19.39 -12.81 10.46
CA VAL A 378 20.73 -12.20 10.49
C VAL A 378 21.70 -13.04 11.31
N SER A 379 21.36 -13.29 12.57
CA SER A 379 22.21 -13.96 13.56
C SER A 379 21.32 -14.80 14.50
N ILE A 380 21.83 -15.93 15.01
CA ILE A 380 21.09 -16.83 15.91
C ILE A 380 21.97 -17.08 17.14
N GLY A 381 21.45 -16.71 18.31
CA GLY A 381 22.04 -17.01 19.62
C GLY A 381 21.47 -18.31 20.22
N GLN A 382 21.60 -18.46 21.54
CA GLN A 382 21.13 -19.64 22.27
C GLN A 382 19.64 -19.57 22.63
N GLU A 383 19.14 -18.37 22.94
CA GLU A 383 17.81 -18.08 23.47
C GLU A 383 17.03 -17.06 22.60
N ALA A 384 17.70 -16.28 21.76
CA ALA A 384 17.15 -15.27 20.88
C ALA A 384 17.92 -15.19 19.55
N TYR A 385 17.32 -14.58 18.55
CA TYR A 385 17.92 -14.37 17.24
C TYR A 385 17.61 -12.97 16.70
N LEU A 386 18.47 -12.49 15.81
CA LEU A 386 18.34 -11.21 15.13
C LEU A 386 17.82 -11.44 13.71
N ALA A 387 16.83 -10.66 13.27
CA ALA A 387 16.27 -10.77 11.92
C ALA A 387 15.86 -9.42 11.34
N MET A 388 15.87 -9.31 10.02
CA MET A 388 15.25 -8.18 9.31
C MET A 388 13.71 -8.33 9.34
N PRO A 389 12.93 -7.27 9.60
CA PRO A 389 11.49 -7.31 9.47
C PRO A 389 11.08 -7.26 7.99
N LYS A 390 9.96 -7.91 7.66
CA LYS A 390 9.25 -7.60 6.42
C LYS A 390 8.83 -6.13 6.44
N GLY A 391 9.28 -5.39 5.45
CA GLY A 391 9.02 -3.96 5.36
C GLY A 391 9.71 -3.14 6.45
N ALA A 392 11.03 -3.23 6.52
CA ALA A 392 11.88 -2.38 7.37
C ALA A 392 11.62 -0.88 7.17
N ILE A 393 11.82 -0.06 8.20
CA ILE A 393 11.64 1.41 8.09
C ILE A 393 12.85 1.97 7.33
N CYS A 394 14.03 1.53 7.70
CA CYS A 394 15.34 1.85 7.11
C CYS A 394 16.16 0.55 6.98
N GLU A 395 17.34 0.63 6.35
CA GLU A 395 18.18 -0.54 6.04
C GLU A 395 18.70 -1.29 7.27
N ASP A 396 18.63 -0.67 8.44
CA ASP A 396 19.15 -1.14 9.72
C ASP A 396 18.05 -1.19 10.81
N HIS A 397 16.78 -1.27 10.41
CA HIS A 397 15.70 -1.68 11.29
C HIS A 397 15.70 -3.22 11.38
N VAL A 398 15.93 -3.74 12.58
CA VAL A 398 16.00 -5.17 12.89
C VAL A 398 15.03 -5.56 14.01
N LEU A 399 14.78 -6.85 14.12
CA LEU A 399 13.99 -7.49 15.18
C LEU A 399 14.91 -8.33 16.05
N ILE A 400 14.76 -8.20 17.37
CA ILE A 400 15.30 -9.15 18.34
C ILE A 400 14.15 -10.05 18.76
N VAL A 401 14.24 -11.34 18.46
CA VAL A 401 13.15 -12.29 18.60
C VAL A 401 13.60 -13.44 19.50
N PRO A 402 12.88 -13.75 20.59
CA PRO A 402 13.18 -14.92 21.39
C PRO A 402 12.95 -16.21 20.60
N ILE A 403 13.66 -17.27 20.96
CA ILE A 403 13.41 -18.61 20.43
C ILE A 403 12.18 -19.22 21.12
N ALA A 404 12.00 -18.92 22.41
CA ALA A 404 10.81 -19.28 23.18
C ALA A 404 9.56 -18.58 22.62
N HIS A 405 8.51 -19.34 22.35
CA HIS A 405 7.23 -18.81 21.86
C HIS A 405 6.43 -18.24 23.03
N GLU A 406 6.69 -16.97 23.34
CA GLU A 406 5.93 -16.19 24.32
C GLU A 406 5.19 -15.04 23.63
N GLY A 407 3.95 -14.79 24.04
CA GLY A 407 3.15 -13.67 23.52
C GLY A 407 3.55 -12.31 24.10
N SER A 408 4.31 -12.33 25.19
CA SER A 408 4.63 -11.16 26.00
C SER A 408 6.08 -11.24 26.49
N THR A 409 6.83 -10.16 26.33
CA THR A 409 8.23 -10.04 26.79
C THR A 409 8.38 -10.20 28.30
N VAL A 410 7.40 -9.77 29.10
CA VAL A 410 7.45 -9.92 30.58
C VAL A 410 7.33 -11.39 31.04
N ALA A 411 6.82 -12.27 30.17
CA ALA A 411 6.71 -13.71 30.41
C ALA A 411 8.00 -14.48 30.07
N LEU A 412 9.00 -13.82 29.45
CA LEU A 412 10.26 -14.46 29.09
C LEU A 412 11.08 -14.83 30.33
N SER A 413 11.90 -15.88 30.20
CA SER A 413 12.88 -16.24 31.22
C SER A 413 13.97 -15.17 31.35
N GLU A 414 14.64 -15.11 32.50
CA GLU A 414 15.76 -14.19 32.72
C GLU A 414 16.92 -14.45 31.75
N ASN A 415 17.23 -15.72 31.45
CA ASN A 415 18.25 -16.10 30.47
C ASN A 415 17.93 -15.55 29.08
N THR A 416 16.68 -15.74 28.63
CA THR A 416 16.23 -15.24 27.34
C THR A 416 16.31 -13.73 27.26
N TRP A 417 15.89 -13.02 28.32
CA TRP A 417 15.99 -11.56 28.37
C TRP A 417 17.44 -11.07 28.39
N CYS A 418 18.32 -11.72 29.15
CA CYS A 418 19.74 -11.37 29.21
C CYS A 418 20.42 -11.46 27.83
N GLU A 419 20.07 -12.47 27.01
CA GLU A 419 20.59 -12.55 25.65
C GLU A 419 20.01 -11.47 24.74
N MET A 420 18.73 -11.12 24.89
CA MET A 420 18.12 -10.00 24.17
C MET A 420 18.80 -8.66 24.53
N GLU A 421 19.18 -8.43 25.80
CA GLU A 421 20.01 -7.30 26.21
C GLU A 421 21.41 -7.33 25.57
N ARG A 422 22.03 -8.51 25.46
CA ARG A 422 23.34 -8.66 24.79
C ARG A 422 23.27 -8.29 23.30
N PHE A 423 22.16 -8.62 22.62
CA PHE A 423 21.88 -8.13 21.26
C PHE A 423 21.71 -6.61 21.24
N LYS A 424 20.94 -6.03 22.16
CA LYS A 424 20.79 -4.56 22.24
C LYS A 424 22.13 -3.86 22.44
N GLU A 425 22.99 -4.36 23.32
CA GLU A 425 24.31 -3.78 23.58
C GLU A 425 25.24 -3.85 22.35
N SER A 426 25.19 -4.97 21.64
CA SER A 426 25.94 -5.12 20.39
C SER A 426 25.39 -4.20 19.28
N LEU A 427 24.07 -4.02 19.22
CA LEU A 427 23.42 -3.05 18.33
C LEU A 427 23.77 -1.60 18.70
N ARG A 428 23.91 -1.25 19.98
CA ARG A 428 24.39 0.08 20.39
C ARG A 428 25.79 0.36 19.84
N ARG A 429 26.71 -0.60 19.96
CA ARG A 429 28.07 -0.49 19.39
C ARG A 429 28.05 -0.36 17.86
N TYR A 430 27.23 -1.18 17.20
CA TYR A 430 27.03 -1.12 15.75
C TYR A 430 26.50 0.25 15.30
N PHE A 431 25.42 0.75 15.91
CA PHE A 431 24.84 2.04 15.55
C PHE A 431 25.76 3.21 15.87
N ALA A 432 26.49 3.16 16.99
CA ALA A 432 27.47 4.18 17.33
C ALA A 432 28.57 4.32 16.26
N SER A 433 29.00 3.20 15.65
CA SER A 433 29.97 3.21 14.54
C SER A 433 29.47 3.93 13.28
N GLN A 434 28.14 4.07 13.15
CA GLN A 434 27.48 4.74 12.03
C GLN A 434 26.91 6.13 12.40
N ASP A 435 27.35 6.71 13.51
CA ASP A 435 26.84 7.97 14.06
C ASP A 435 25.31 7.96 14.30
N LYS A 436 24.83 6.83 14.83
CA LYS A 436 23.43 6.61 15.20
C LYS A 436 23.33 6.18 16.67
N GLU A 437 22.15 6.36 17.26
CA GLU A 437 21.77 5.87 18.58
C GLU A 437 20.61 4.86 18.44
N LEU A 438 20.57 3.88 19.34
CA LEU A 438 19.57 2.82 19.33
C LEU A 438 18.22 3.35 19.82
N LEU A 439 17.15 3.06 19.08
CA LEU A 439 15.77 3.17 19.51
C LEU A 439 15.16 1.76 19.56
N VAL A 440 14.54 1.40 20.68
CA VAL A 440 13.87 0.10 20.86
C VAL A 440 12.39 0.29 21.14
N ILE A 441 11.56 -0.56 20.54
CA ILE A 441 10.12 -0.60 20.77
C ILE A 441 9.72 -2.03 21.14
N ASP A 442 8.97 -2.14 22.22
CA ASP A 442 8.28 -3.34 22.65
C ASP A 442 6.77 -3.10 22.66
N ARG A 443 6.03 -3.81 21.81
CA ARG A 443 4.57 -3.75 21.76
C ARG A 443 3.98 -5.01 22.36
N ASN A 444 3.61 -4.90 23.62
CA ASN A 444 3.02 -5.96 24.40
C ASN A 444 1.49 -5.79 24.48
N VAL A 445 0.84 -5.88 23.31
CA VAL A 445 -0.61 -5.69 23.17
C VAL A 445 -1.19 -6.91 22.47
N ALA A 446 -2.20 -7.52 23.07
CA ALA A 446 -2.82 -8.73 22.56
C ALA A 446 -3.41 -8.51 21.14
N THR A 447 -3.13 -9.43 20.22
CA THR A 447 -3.77 -9.49 18.90
C THR A 447 -4.61 -10.75 18.76
N LEU A 448 -5.60 -10.72 17.88
CA LEU A 448 -6.32 -11.91 17.43
C LEU A 448 -5.37 -12.80 16.62
N GLY A 449 -4.82 -13.85 17.23
CA GLY A 449 -3.91 -14.84 16.60
C GLY A 449 -2.76 -15.27 17.52
N ALA A 450 -1.97 -16.26 17.07
CA ALA A 450 -0.76 -16.67 17.79
C ALA A 450 0.23 -15.50 17.83
N THR A 451 0.49 -14.97 19.03
CA THR A 451 1.41 -13.85 19.26
C THR A 451 2.76 -14.41 19.67
N HIS A 452 3.81 -13.98 18.98
CA HIS A 452 5.19 -14.18 19.38
C HIS A 452 5.81 -12.79 19.55
N CYS A 453 6.20 -12.47 20.79
CA CYS A 453 6.80 -11.20 21.15
C CYS A 453 8.15 -10.99 20.44
N HIS A 454 8.50 -9.73 20.22
CA HIS A 454 9.78 -9.33 19.65
C HIS A 454 10.03 -7.86 19.97
N LEU A 455 11.29 -7.46 20.02
CA LEU A 455 11.69 -6.06 20.09
C LEU A 455 12.00 -5.55 18.69
N GLN A 456 11.48 -4.37 18.33
CA GLN A 456 11.93 -3.64 17.15
C GLN A 456 13.09 -2.72 17.54
N ALA A 457 14.21 -2.84 16.86
CA ALA A 457 15.41 -2.02 17.08
C ALA A 457 15.74 -1.23 15.81
N VAL A 458 15.94 0.08 15.96
CA VAL A 458 16.11 1.01 14.84
C VAL A 458 17.24 1.99 15.15
N GLY A 459 18.16 2.18 14.19
CA GLY A 459 19.21 3.19 14.29
C GLY A 459 18.69 4.59 13.98
N VAL A 460 18.78 5.51 14.94
CA VAL A 460 18.40 6.92 14.79
C VAL A 460 19.66 7.77 14.61
N PRO A 461 19.83 8.54 13.52
CA PRO A 461 20.97 9.44 13.39
C PRO A 461 21.08 10.38 14.60
N LYS A 462 22.29 10.59 15.14
CA LYS A 462 22.49 11.41 16.35
C LYS A 462 21.86 12.80 16.26
N ALA A 463 21.92 13.42 15.08
CA ALA A 463 21.29 14.71 14.80
C ALA A 463 19.77 14.73 15.05
N LYS A 464 19.10 13.57 15.01
CA LYS A 464 17.65 13.41 15.26
C LYS A 464 17.34 12.84 16.65
N ALA A 465 18.34 12.28 17.34
CA ALA A 465 18.17 11.56 18.59
C ALA A 465 17.56 12.43 19.70
N ALA A 466 18.03 13.68 19.87
CA ALA A 466 17.53 14.59 20.90
C ALA A 466 16.02 14.89 20.78
N ALA A 467 15.45 14.82 19.57
CA ALA A 467 14.03 15.07 19.32
C ALA A 467 13.13 13.83 19.55
N ALA A 468 13.71 12.64 19.74
CA ALA A 468 12.95 11.39 19.78
C ALA A 468 11.89 11.39 20.90
N ARG A 469 12.28 11.80 22.12
CA ARG A 469 11.39 11.90 23.27
C ARG A 469 10.20 12.83 23.01
N SER A 470 10.44 14.04 22.50
CA SER A 470 9.38 15.00 22.21
C SER A 470 8.45 14.52 21.10
N ILE A 471 8.99 13.88 20.06
CA ILE A 471 8.19 13.32 18.96
C ILE A 471 7.28 12.19 19.45
N PHE A 472 7.80 11.27 20.28
CA PHE A 472 6.99 10.20 20.87
C PHE A 472 5.82 10.74 21.69
N LYS A 473 6.05 11.78 22.50
CA LYS A 473 4.99 12.44 23.27
C LYS A 473 3.98 13.16 22.37
N ALA A 474 4.44 13.96 21.42
CA ALA A 474 3.59 14.75 20.53
C ALA A 474 2.74 13.86 19.60
N GLU A 475 3.31 12.79 19.03
CA GLU A 475 2.52 11.80 18.30
C GLU A 475 1.60 11.04 19.25
N GLY A 476 2.05 10.75 20.48
CA GLY A 476 1.24 10.07 21.50
C GLY A 476 -0.07 10.78 21.81
N GLU A 477 -0.03 12.10 21.98
CA GLU A 477 -1.21 12.93 22.22
C GLU A 477 -2.27 12.78 21.12
N LYS A 478 -1.87 12.70 19.85
CA LYS A 478 -2.78 12.54 18.70
C LYS A 478 -3.51 11.20 18.71
N TYR A 479 -2.88 10.15 19.25
CA TYR A 479 -3.38 8.78 19.23
C TYR A 479 -3.80 8.26 20.61
N ARG A 480 -3.95 9.15 21.60
CA ARG A 480 -4.30 8.81 22.99
C ARG A 480 -3.31 7.86 23.67
N VAL A 481 -2.04 7.92 23.28
CA VAL A 481 -0.92 7.20 23.90
C VAL A 481 -0.21 8.15 24.85
N LYS A 482 -0.42 7.94 26.16
CA LYS A 482 0.22 8.73 27.22
C LYS A 482 1.37 7.95 27.83
N PHE A 483 2.57 8.53 27.80
CA PHE A 483 3.78 7.91 28.33
C PHE A 483 4.07 8.36 29.76
N GLN A 484 4.32 7.38 30.63
CA GLN A 484 5.04 7.52 31.88
C GLN A 484 6.54 7.33 31.62
N GLU A 485 7.38 8.21 32.17
CA GLU A 485 8.83 8.00 32.14
C GLU A 485 9.24 7.12 33.31
N LEU A 486 9.97 6.05 33.01
CA LEU A 486 10.52 5.16 34.01
C LEU A 486 11.93 5.63 34.36
N MET A 487 12.17 5.84 35.64
CA MET A 487 13.48 6.18 36.18
C MET A 487 14.21 4.87 36.50
N ILE A 488 15.18 4.50 35.66
CA ILE A 488 16.04 3.34 35.95
C ILE A 488 17.11 3.76 36.96
N PRO A 489 17.16 3.16 38.17
CA PRO A 489 18.15 3.50 39.18
C PRO A 489 19.58 3.33 38.66
N ASP A 490 20.49 4.21 39.07
CA ASP A 490 21.90 4.17 38.63
C ASP A 490 22.64 2.89 39.03
N ALA A 491 22.11 2.11 39.99
CA ALA A 491 22.61 0.79 40.37
C ALA A 491 22.46 -0.24 39.23
N GLU A 492 21.38 -0.19 38.45
CA GLU A 492 21.17 -1.04 37.27
C GLU A 492 21.97 -0.56 36.06
N LYS A 493 22.28 0.75 35.96
CA LYS A 493 23.17 1.31 34.92
C LYS A 493 24.64 0.93 35.11
N LYS A 494 25.06 0.59 36.33
CA LYS A 494 26.45 0.22 36.70
C LYS A 494 26.71 -1.28 36.71
N ALA A 495 25.70 -2.13 36.50
CA ALA A 495 25.87 -3.57 36.32
C ALA A 495 26.49 -3.85 34.93
N GLY A 496 27.78 -3.51 34.81
CA GLY A 496 28.57 -3.78 33.63
C GLY A 496 28.76 -5.28 33.43
N ARG A 497 28.63 -5.71 32.16
CA ARG A 497 29.23 -6.94 31.60
C ARG A 497 28.74 -8.26 32.22
N GLY A 498 27.47 -8.58 31.96
CA GLY A 498 26.94 -9.95 32.07
C GLY A 498 25.82 -10.09 33.08
N ALA A 499 24.61 -10.39 32.60
CA ALA A 499 23.43 -10.75 33.40
C ALA A 499 22.81 -9.63 34.26
N SER A 500 22.49 -8.48 33.67
CA SER A 500 21.45 -7.61 34.23
C SER A 500 20.12 -7.89 33.52
N THR A 501 19.04 -8.06 34.29
CA THR A 501 17.66 -8.16 33.79
C THR A 501 17.16 -6.85 33.19
N GLY A 502 17.98 -5.79 33.14
CA GLY A 502 17.64 -4.51 32.52
C GLY A 502 16.30 -3.96 33.03
N PRO A 503 15.44 -3.39 32.17
CA PRO A 503 14.14 -2.86 32.61
C PRO A 503 13.09 -3.95 32.89
N LEU A 504 13.42 -5.25 32.83
CA LEU A 504 12.43 -6.33 32.90
C LEU A 504 11.64 -6.35 34.21
N GLU A 505 12.33 -6.20 35.34
CA GLU A 505 11.68 -6.19 36.67
C GLU A 505 10.76 -4.97 36.82
N LEU A 506 11.25 -3.79 36.43
CA LEU A 506 10.45 -2.57 36.38
C LEU A 506 9.25 -2.72 35.45
N LEU A 507 9.41 -3.36 34.29
CA LEU A 507 8.31 -3.64 33.37
C LEU A 507 7.29 -4.60 33.98
N ARG A 508 7.72 -5.66 34.66
CA ARG A 508 6.82 -6.59 35.36
C ARG A 508 6.02 -5.88 36.45
N GLU A 509 6.69 -5.06 37.26
CA GLU A 509 6.05 -4.26 38.32
C GLU A 509 5.09 -3.22 37.74
N HIS A 510 5.49 -2.50 36.69
CA HIS A 510 4.71 -1.39 36.17
C HIS A 510 3.65 -1.81 35.14
N ALA A 511 3.75 -2.97 34.51
CA ALA A 511 2.74 -3.47 33.57
C ALA A 511 1.46 -3.92 34.30
N ASN A 512 1.55 -4.43 35.54
CA ASN A 512 0.40 -4.88 36.35
C ASN A 512 -0.56 -5.78 35.56
N ASP A 513 -0.03 -6.79 34.83
CA ASP A 513 -0.78 -7.70 33.96
C ASP A 513 -1.61 -7.04 32.83
N LYS A 514 -1.43 -5.74 32.59
CA LYS A 514 -2.07 -5.02 31.48
C LYS A 514 -1.20 -5.06 30.22
N SER A 515 -1.86 -4.96 29.06
CA SER A 515 -1.17 -4.69 27.80
C SER A 515 -0.42 -3.35 27.87
N PHE A 516 0.75 -3.26 27.27
CA PHE A 516 1.57 -2.05 27.28
C PHE A 516 2.32 -1.83 25.97
N LEU A 517 2.72 -0.57 25.77
CA LEU A 517 3.73 -0.18 24.81
C LEU A 517 4.91 0.40 25.58
N TYR A 518 6.09 -0.15 25.35
CA TYR A 518 7.34 0.32 25.93
C TYR A 518 8.30 0.78 24.84
N ALA A 519 9.04 1.85 25.10
CA ALA A 519 10.07 2.34 24.19
C ALA A 519 11.32 2.83 24.94
N GLU A 520 12.48 2.43 24.43
CA GLU A 520 13.78 3.01 24.75
C GLU A 520 14.07 4.06 23.68
N VAL A 521 13.97 5.34 24.01
CA VAL A 521 14.22 6.43 23.06
C VAL A 521 15.56 7.11 23.36
N PRO A 522 16.40 7.37 22.35
CA PRO A 522 17.67 8.03 22.55
C PRO A 522 17.47 9.49 22.99
N ASN A 523 18.40 10.03 23.78
CA ASN A 523 18.35 11.41 24.27
C ASN A 523 19.30 12.37 23.55
N GLY A 524 20.12 11.88 22.61
CA GLY A 524 21.07 12.68 21.86
C GLY A 524 22.40 12.98 22.58
N GLN A 525 22.56 12.49 23.81
CA GLN A 525 23.79 12.56 24.59
C GLN A 525 24.38 11.17 24.85
N GLY A 526 23.98 10.16 24.05
CA GLY A 526 24.37 8.77 24.23
C GLY A 526 23.64 8.04 25.36
N GLY A 527 22.61 8.65 25.95
CA GLY A 527 21.74 8.02 26.94
C GLY A 527 20.35 7.67 26.39
N THR A 528 19.59 6.93 27.18
CA THR A 528 18.24 6.45 26.83
C THR A 528 17.21 6.98 27.81
N THR A 529 16.05 7.39 27.31
CA THR A 529 14.84 7.65 28.11
C THR A 529 13.89 6.47 27.94
N HIS A 530 13.33 5.98 29.04
CA HIS A 530 12.43 4.83 29.06
C HIS A 530 10.99 5.30 29.18
N LEU A 531 10.17 5.01 28.16
CA LEU A 531 8.78 5.43 28.05
C LEU A 531 7.86 4.21 28.15
N LEU A 532 6.89 4.24 29.06
CA LEU A 532 5.88 3.21 29.23
C LEU A 532 4.47 3.78 29.06
N HIS A 533 3.67 3.15 28.22
CA HIS A 533 2.24 3.42 28.11
C HIS A 533 1.45 2.15 28.43
N ARG A 534 0.60 2.21 29.46
CA ARG A 534 -0.37 1.16 29.76
C ARG A 534 -1.58 1.31 28.85
N VAL A 535 -1.98 0.22 28.22
CA VAL A 535 -3.12 0.18 27.31
C VAL A 535 -4.37 -0.19 28.11
N GLU A 536 -5.32 0.75 28.18
CA GLU A 536 -6.60 0.55 28.87
C GLU A 536 -7.77 0.36 27.90
N ASP A 537 -7.66 0.92 26.68
CA ASP A 537 -8.70 0.93 25.65
C ASP A 537 -8.14 0.47 24.28
N LYS A 538 -8.89 0.74 23.19
CA LYS A 538 -8.41 0.54 21.81
C LYS A 538 -7.06 1.22 21.58
N HIS A 539 -6.05 0.43 21.20
CA HIS A 539 -4.70 0.91 20.94
C HIS A 539 -4.34 0.84 19.46
N TYR A 540 -3.65 1.87 18.97
CA TYR A 540 -3.10 1.86 17.62
C TYR A 540 -1.89 0.93 17.54
N MET A 541 -2.09 -0.29 17.02
CA MET A 541 -1.09 -1.37 17.03
C MET A 541 0.23 -1.09 16.29
N GLN A 542 0.29 -0.04 15.47
CA GLN A 542 1.51 0.39 14.78
C GLN A 542 2.10 1.65 15.40
N PHE A 543 1.61 2.12 16.55
CA PHE A 543 2.00 3.41 17.13
C PHE A 543 3.51 3.51 17.35
N GLY A 544 4.16 2.50 17.95
CA GLY A 544 5.60 2.55 18.19
C GLY A 544 6.39 2.75 16.89
N ARG A 545 6.04 1.98 15.85
CA ARG A 545 6.61 2.13 14.50
C ARG A 545 6.28 3.50 13.89
N HIS A 546 5.05 3.99 14.05
CA HIS A 546 4.62 5.30 13.59
C HIS A 546 5.50 6.39 14.20
N ALA A 547 5.66 6.41 15.52
CA ALA A 547 6.50 7.36 16.22
C ALA A 547 7.98 7.26 15.77
N ALA A 548 8.56 6.05 15.69
CA ALA A 548 9.91 5.87 15.16
C ALA A 548 10.07 6.37 13.71
N SER A 549 9.06 6.17 12.85
CA SER A 549 9.10 6.69 11.48
C SER A 549 9.05 8.22 11.43
N HIS A 550 8.41 8.88 12.40
CA HIS A 550 8.43 10.34 12.53
C HIS A 550 9.78 10.85 13.03
N VAL A 551 10.41 10.15 14.00
CA VAL A 551 11.78 10.44 14.45
C VAL A 551 12.77 10.36 13.29
N LEU A 552 12.60 9.39 12.39
CA LEU A 552 13.42 9.24 11.19
C LEU A 552 13.05 10.20 10.05
N GLU A 553 11.96 10.96 10.19
CA GLU A 553 11.38 11.83 9.15
C GLU A 553 10.92 11.05 7.90
N MET A 554 10.44 9.83 8.12
CA MET A 554 9.89 8.91 7.12
C MET A 554 8.44 8.52 7.44
N PRO A 555 7.50 9.47 7.69
CA PRO A 555 6.15 9.16 8.20
C PRO A 555 5.36 8.21 7.28
N ARG A 556 5.62 8.23 5.96
CA ARG A 556 5.01 7.30 4.99
C ARG A 556 5.34 5.83 5.26
N ARG A 557 6.40 5.54 6.02
CA ARG A 557 6.86 4.20 6.39
C ARG A 557 6.26 3.67 7.70
N ALA A 558 5.35 4.42 8.33
CA ALA A 558 4.64 4.02 9.55
C ALA A 558 3.88 2.69 9.39
N ASN A 559 3.33 2.41 8.20
CA ASN A 559 2.73 1.11 7.89
C ASN A 559 3.73 0.20 7.18
N TRP A 560 4.11 -0.90 7.83
CA TRP A 560 5.09 -1.85 7.29
C TRP A 560 4.68 -2.44 5.94
N LYS A 561 3.39 -2.58 5.66
CA LYS A 561 2.89 -3.09 4.36
C LYS A 561 3.31 -2.21 3.18
N PHE A 562 3.57 -0.92 3.41
CA PHE A 562 4.06 0.01 2.38
C PHE A 562 5.57 -0.08 2.16
N CYS A 563 6.28 -0.77 3.06
CA CYS A 563 7.72 -0.90 3.02
C CYS A 563 8.18 -2.27 2.50
N VAL A 564 7.24 -3.20 2.26
CA VAL A 564 7.55 -4.55 1.78
C VAL A 564 8.19 -4.47 0.39
N VAL A 565 9.30 -5.17 0.23
CA VAL A 565 10.03 -5.29 -1.04
C VAL A 565 9.98 -6.75 -1.49
N PRO A 566 10.26 -7.06 -2.78
CA PRO A 566 10.36 -8.44 -3.24
C PRO A 566 11.41 -9.23 -2.45
N LYS A 567 11.23 -10.54 -2.30
CA LYS A 567 12.14 -11.43 -1.56
C LYS A 567 13.61 -11.28 -1.98
N SER A 568 13.89 -11.12 -3.27
CA SER A 568 15.26 -10.92 -3.77
C SER A 568 15.90 -9.62 -3.26
N GLU A 569 15.11 -8.57 -3.05
CA GLU A 569 15.59 -7.32 -2.44
C GLU A 569 15.71 -7.46 -0.91
N GLU A 570 14.82 -8.21 -0.27
CA GLU A 570 14.96 -8.56 1.15
C GLU A 570 16.26 -9.33 1.39
N GLU A 571 16.59 -10.31 0.55
CA GLU A 571 17.85 -11.08 0.61
C GLU A 571 19.07 -10.17 0.49
N LYS A 572 19.06 -9.21 -0.45
CA LYS A 572 20.15 -8.24 -0.61
C LYS A 572 20.30 -7.34 0.62
N LEU A 573 19.19 -6.83 1.16
CA LEU A 573 19.20 -5.99 2.36
C LEU A 573 19.71 -6.77 3.58
N THR A 574 19.23 -7.99 3.78
CA THR A 574 19.70 -8.86 4.87
C THR A 574 21.18 -9.19 4.72
N HIS A 575 21.65 -9.51 3.51
CA HIS A 575 23.07 -9.80 3.28
C HIS A 575 23.95 -8.57 3.52
N LYS A 576 23.50 -7.38 3.08
CA LYS A 576 24.17 -6.11 3.34
C LYS A 576 24.29 -5.86 4.85
N PHE A 577 23.19 -6.01 5.58
CA PHE A 577 23.19 -5.85 7.04
C PHE A 577 24.12 -6.88 7.71
N LYS A 578 24.03 -8.17 7.36
CA LYS A 578 24.93 -9.23 7.88
C LYS A 578 26.41 -8.86 7.73
N SER A 579 26.78 -8.34 6.57
CA SER A 579 28.17 -7.96 6.27
C SER A 579 28.65 -6.83 7.20
N GLN A 580 27.79 -5.85 7.47
CA GLN A 580 28.08 -4.72 8.36
C GLN A 580 28.01 -5.10 9.84
N TRP A 581 27.13 -6.04 10.18
CA TRP A 581 26.87 -6.54 11.54
C TRP A 581 27.98 -7.46 12.05
N LYS A 582 28.65 -8.20 11.15
CA LYS A 582 29.63 -9.24 11.47
C LYS A 582 30.64 -8.86 12.59
N PRO A 583 31.26 -7.67 12.62
CA PRO A 583 32.23 -7.31 13.68
C PRO A 583 31.60 -7.13 15.08
N TYR A 584 30.28 -7.01 15.15
CA TYR A 584 29.51 -6.80 16.37
C TYR A 584 28.72 -8.05 16.78
N ASP A 585 28.77 -9.11 15.95
CA ASP A 585 27.95 -10.31 16.12
C ASP A 585 28.58 -11.28 17.12
N PHE A 586 28.20 -11.15 18.38
CA PHE A 586 28.72 -11.99 19.47
C PHE A 586 28.41 -13.48 19.32
N THR A 587 27.45 -13.86 18.47
CA THR A 587 27.09 -15.27 18.27
C THR A 587 28.09 -16.02 17.39
N LEU A 588 29.03 -15.31 16.75
CA LEU A 588 30.08 -15.90 15.91
C LEU A 588 31.31 -16.34 16.72
N GLU A 589 31.42 -15.91 17.98
CA GLU A 589 32.58 -16.14 18.87
C GLU A 589 32.79 -17.62 19.27
N ASN A 590 31.92 -18.55 18.84
CA ASN A 590 32.01 -19.98 19.20
C ASN A 590 32.76 -20.88 18.20
N ASN A 591 33.40 -20.34 17.15
CA ASN A 591 34.05 -21.17 16.12
C ASN A 591 35.58 -21.06 16.06
N GLU A 592 36.23 -20.31 16.95
CA GLU A 592 37.71 -20.16 16.94
C GLU A 592 38.45 -21.03 17.98
N ASP A 593 37.74 -21.76 18.86
CA ASP A 593 38.36 -22.62 19.90
C ASP A 593 38.22 -24.14 19.63
N SER A 594 37.97 -24.53 18.39
CA SER A 594 37.94 -25.94 17.98
C SER A 594 38.52 -26.14 16.59
N GLU A 595 39.82 -25.90 16.46
CA GLU A 595 40.84 -26.79 15.84
C GLU A 595 42.22 -26.11 15.79
#